data_AF-A0A9D7XIA6-F1
#
_entry.id   AF-A0A9D7XIA6-F1
#
_cell.length_a   1.000
_cell.length_b   1.000
_cell.length_c   1.000
_cell.angle_alpha   90.00
_cell.angle_beta   90.00
_cell.angle_gamma   90.00
#
_symmetry.space_group_name_H-M   'P 1'
#
loop_
_entity.id
_entity.type
_entity.pdbx_description
1 polymer ?
#
loop_
_entity_poly.entity_id
_entity_poly.type
_entity_poly.pdbx_seq_one_letter_code
_entity_poly.pdbx_strand_id
1 'polypeptide(L)'
;MSFQNLFIPHQRNKEERQWLDEEIAEQQLRYQAIVKAMEDMAPTRERWYAEFLDRIQTRGFNVDGDMRVKIQHEDIPLRPDRPHKVVY
;
A
#
# COMPACT_ATOMS: atom_id res chain seq x y z
N MET A 1 -12.30 -31.38 28.12
CA MET A 1 -11.09 -30.54 28.08
C MET A 1 -11.47 -29.14 28.54
N SER A 2 -11.24 -28.78 29.80
CA SER A 2 -11.46 -27.39 30.26
C SER A 2 -10.20 -26.57 30.00
N PHE A 3 -10.29 -25.56 29.14
CA PHE A 3 -9.25 -24.54 29.06
C PHE A 3 -9.22 -23.77 30.39
N GLN A 4 -8.11 -23.86 31.11
CA GLN A 4 -7.86 -22.96 32.24
C GLN A 4 -7.63 -21.56 31.68
N ASN A 5 -8.42 -20.59 32.12
CA ASN A 5 -8.25 -19.21 31.72
C ASN A 5 -7.04 -18.62 32.46
N LEU A 6 -5.88 -18.60 31.79
CA LEU A 6 -4.60 -18.12 32.31
C LEU A 6 -4.45 -16.58 32.21
N PHE A 7 -5.55 -15.85 32.05
CA PHE A 7 -5.51 -14.40 31.93
C PHE A 7 -5.04 -13.77 33.24
N ILE A 8 -3.87 -13.12 33.21
CA ILE A 8 -3.36 -12.34 34.32
C ILE A 8 -3.85 -10.90 34.13
N PRO A 9 -4.71 -10.36 35.02
CA PRO A 9 -5.15 -8.98 34.92
C PRO A 9 -3.96 -8.05 35.14
N HIS A 10 -3.59 -7.32 34.10
CA HIS A 10 -2.55 -6.30 34.16
C HIS A 10 -3.20 -4.92 34.01
N GLN A 11 -3.08 -4.09 35.05
CA GLN A 11 -3.47 -2.69 34.99
C GLN A 11 -2.23 -1.84 34.75
N ARG A 12 -2.27 -1.03 33.69
CA ARG A 12 -1.21 -0.07 33.40
C ARG A 12 -1.15 0.96 34.51
N ASN A 13 0.06 1.27 34.98
CA ASN A 13 0.31 2.39 35.87
C ASN A 13 0.10 3.73 35.12
N LYS A 14 0.25 4.85 35.82
CA LYS A 14 0.00 6.18 35.23
C LYS A 14 1.04 6.54 34.15
N GLU A 15 2.30 6.20 34.37
CA GLU A 15 3.40 6.48 33.45
C GLU A 15 3.25 5.67 32.15
N GLU A 16 2.90 4.39 32.26
CA GLU A 16 2.65 3.51 31.11
C GLU A 16 1.47 3.99 30.26
N ARG A 17 0.41 4.53 30.89
CA ARG A 17 -0.71 5.12 30.15
C ARG A 17 -0.29 6.39 29.42
N GLN A 18 0.43 7.28 30.10
CA GLN A 18 0.90 8.52 29.50
C GLN A 18 1.83 8.25 28.31
N TRP A 19 2.80 7.34 28.48
CA TRP A 19 3.68 6.91 27.40
C TRP A 19 2.88 6.32 26.22
N LEU A 20 1.88 5.48 26.49
CA LEU A 20 1.05 4.92 25.43
C LEU A 20 0.25 5.99 24.67
N ASP A 21 -0.32 6.97 25.38
CA ASP A 21 -1.06 8.07 24.77
C ASP A 21 -0.14 8.93 23.88
N GLU A 22 1.08 9.20 24.34
CA GLU A 22 2.13 9.89 23.58
C GLU A 22 2.50 9.11 22.30
N GLU A 23 2.79 7.81 22.42
CA GLU A 23 3.10 6.93 21.28
C GLU A 23 1.96 6.87 20.26
N ILE A 24 0.71 6.75 20.72
CA ILE A 24 -0.46 6.74 19.84
C ILE A 24 -0.58 8.06 19.08
N ALA A 25 -0.40 9.19 19.77
CA ALA A 25 -0.44 10.50 19.13
C ALA A 25 0.67 10.67 18.08
N GLU A 26 1.89 10.24 18.39
CA GLU A 26 3.00 10.27 17.44
C GLU A 26 2.77 9.38 16.23
N GLN A 27 2.30 8.14 16.44
CA GLN A 27 2.01 7.21 15.35
C GLN A 27 0.89 7.73 14.46
N GLN A 28 -0.14 8.33 15.05
CA GLN A 28 -1.24 8.93 14.30
C GLN A 28 -0.74 10.10 13.42
N LEU A 29 0.16 10.93 13.93
CA LEU A 29 0.76 12.03 13.17
C LEU A 29 1.64 11.53 12.02
N ARG A 30 2.48 10.50 12.27
CA ARG A 30 3.31 9.87 11.24
C ARG A 30 2.44 9.22 10.15
N TYR A 31 1.38 8.53 10.55
CA TYR A 31 0.42 7.91 9.63
C TYR A 31 -0.22 8.96 8.71
N GLN A 32 -0.74 10.05 9.27
CA GLN A 32 -1.35 11.13 8.49
C GLN A 32 -0.36 11.75 7.50
N ALA A 33 0.89 11.96 7.92
CA ALA A 33 1.93 12.49 7.04
C ALA A 33 2.24 11.55 5.86
N ILE A 34 2.33 10.24 6.11
CA ILE A 34 2.59 9.24 5.08
C ILE A 34 1.41 9.15 4.10
N VAL A 35 0.18 9.07 4.60
CA VAL A 35 -1.02 9.01 3.75
C VAL A 35 -1.10 10.23 2.85
N LYS A 36 -0.89 11.43 3.40
CA LYS A 36 -0.87 12.66 2.62
C LYS A 36 0.21 12.63 1.53
N ALA A 37 1.43 12.22 1.87
CA ALA A 37 2.51 12.12 0.88
C ALA A 37 2.17 11.11 -0.24
N MET A 38 1.53 9.99 0.09
CA MET A 38 1.08 8.99 -0.90
C MET A 38 -0.05 9.50 -1.81
N GLU A 39 -0.95 10.31 -1.26
CA GLU A 39 -2.02 11.00 -2.00
C GLU A 39 -1.47 12.10 -2.91
N ASP A 40 -0.53 12.90 -2.42
CA ASP A 40 0.15 13.94 -3.19
C ASP A 40 0.96 13.34 -4.37
N MET A 41 1.45 12.10 -4.21
CA MET A 41 2.11 11.35 -5.29
C MET A 41 1.14 10.75 -6.32
N ALA A 42 -0.18 10.86 -6.13
CA ALA A 42 -1.15 10.26 -7.04
C ALA A 42 -0.96 10.66 -8.51
N PRO A 43 -0.79 11.94 -8.88
CA PRO A 43 -0.60 12.33 -10.28
C PRO A 43 0.65 11.67 -10.90
N THR A 44 1.74 11.59 -10.14
CA THR A 44 2.99 10.95 -10.56
C THR A 44 2.78 9.45 -10.79
N ARG A 45 2.07 8.78 -9.89
CA ARG A 45 1.76 7.35 -10.00
C ARG A 45 0.90 7.07 -11.23
N GLU A 46 -0.10 7.89 -11.52
CA GLU A 46 -0.93 7.75 -12.71
C GLU A 46 -0.12 7.89 -14.00
N ARG A 47 0.84 8.83 -14.00
CA ARG A 47 1.77 8.97 -15.12
C ARG A 47 2.65 7.72 -15.29
N TRP A 48 3.17 7.15 -14.21
CA TRP A 48 3.96 5.92 -14.28
C TRP A 48 3.16 4.73 -14.83
N TYR A 49 1.89 4.60 -14.47
CA TYR A 49 1.02 3.56 -15.05
C TYR A 49 0.82 3.77 -16.55
N ALA A 50 0.48 5.00 -16.97
CA ALA A 50 0.32 5.30 -18.39
C ALA A 50 1.60 5.02 -19.18
N GLU A 51 2.76 5.46 -18.68
CA GLU A 51 4.06 5.23 -19.34
C GLU A 51 4.44 3.75 -19.38
N PHE A 52 4.12 2.99 -18.33
CA PHE A 52 4.39 1.55 -18.30
C PHE A 52 3.51 0.79 -19.29
N LEU A 53 2.20 1.07 -19.29
CA LEU A 53 1.24 0.42 -20.19
C LEU A 53 1.56 0.77 -21.65
N ASP A 54 1.92 2.01 -21.96
CA ASP A 54 2.40 2.37 -23.30
C ASP A 54 3.66 1.58 -23.67
N ARG A 55 4.64 1.48 -22.76
CA ARG A 55 5.92 0.82 -23.05
C ARG A 55 5.77 -0.67 -23.36
N ILE A 56 4.89 -1.39 -22.66
CA ILE A 56 4.67 -2.82 -22.92
C ILE A 56 3.89 -3.08 -24.21
N GLN A 57 3.24 -2.07 -24.79
CA GLN A 57 2.60 -2.13 -26.11
C GLN A 57 3.56 -1.70 -27.23
N THR A 58 4.32 -0.63 -27.02
CA THR A 58 5.21 -0.05 -28.05
C THR A 58 6.53 -0.81 -28.13
N ARG A 59 7.23 -0.92 -26.99
CA ARG A 59 8.47 -1.67 -26.87
C ARG A 59 8.15 -3.16 -26.68
N GLY A 60 7.27 -3.51 -25.77
CA GLY A 60 7.11 -4.89 -25.33
C GLY A 60 8.09 -5.27 -24.22
N PHE A 61 7.98 -6.50 -23.74
CA PHE A 61 8.74 -7.05 -22.63
C PHE A 61 9.35 -8.40 -23.01
N ASN A 62 10.43 -8.78 -22.33
CA ASN A 62 11.07 -10.07 -22.54
C ASN A 62 10.30 -11.14 -21.76
N VAL A 63 9.70 -12.09 -22.47
CA VAL A 63 9.08 -13.28 -21.88
C VAL A 63 10.16 -14.31 -21.56
N ASP A 64 11.19 -14.37 -22.40
CA ASP A 64 12.41 -15.14 -22.21
C ASP A 64 13.61 -14.31 -22.71
N GLY A 65 14.85 -14.77 -22.49
CA GLY A 65 16.08 -14.05 -22.84
C GLY A 65 16.16 -13.60 -24.30
N ASP A 66 15.66 -14.44 -25.22
CA ASP A 66 15.65 -14.17 -26.66
C ASP A 66 14.28 -13.77 -27.22
N MET A 67 13.21 -13.87 -26.41
CA MET A 67 11.85 -13.68 -26.88
C MET A 67 11.20 -12.44 -26.26
N ARG A 68 11.00 -11.42 -27.10
CA ARG A 68 10.31 -10.17 -26.74
C ARG A 68 8.92 -10.12 -27.34
N VAL A 69 7.92 -9.88 -26.50
CA VAL A 69 6.49 -9.85 -26.87
C VAL A 69 5.89 -8.49 -26.54
N LYS A 70 4.97 -8.02 -27.38
CA LYS A 70 4.15 -6.83 -27.15
C LYS A 70 2.76 -7.25 -26.70
N ILE A 71 2.20 -6.55 -25.73
CA ILE A 71 0.81 -6.78 -25.29
C ILE A 71 -0.11 -6.04 -26.25
N GLN A 72 -1.18 -6.70 -26.70
CA GLN A 72 -2.18 -6.08 -27.56
C GLN A 72 -3.05 -5.10 -26.78
N HIS A 73 -3.75 -4.21 -27.47
CA HIS A 73 -4.54 -3.17 -26.78
C HIS A 73 -5.72 -3.75 -26.00
N GLU A 74 -6.31 -4.82 -26.52
CA GLU A 74 -7.46 -5.51 -25.95
C GLU A 74 -7.14 -6.20 -24.62
N ASP A 75 -5.86 -6.54 -24.40
CA ASP A 75 -5.38 -7.23 -23.21
C ASP A 75 -4.98 -6.25 -22.08
N ILE A 76 -5.02 -4.93 -22.35
CA ILE A 76 -4.69 -3.91 -21.34
C ILE A 76 -5.89 -3.71 -20.41
N PRO A 77 -5.69 -3.75 -19.08
CA PRO A 77 -6.76 -3.50 -18.14
C PRO A 77 -7.27 -2.06 -18.26
N LEU A 78 -8.59 -1.92 -18.25
CA LEU A 78 -9.22 -0.60 -18.14
C LEU A 78 -8.93 0.00 -16.77
N ARG A 79 -8.63 1.29 -16.75
CA ARG A 79 -8.38 2.01 -15.50
C ARG A 79 -9.66 2.03 -14.65
N PRO A 80 -9.59 1.56 -13.39
CA PRO A 80 -10.75 1.60 -12.51
C PRO A 80 -11.01 3.04 -12.01
N ASP A 81 -12.28 3.38 -11.79
CA ASP A 81 -12.72 4.71 -11.32
C ASP A 81 -12.60 4.89 -9.80
N ARG A 82 -11.67 4.18 -9.16
CA ARG A 82 -11.45 4.24 -7.71
C ARG A 82 -10.02 4.68 -7.40
N PRO A 83 -9.78 5.35 -6.26
CA PRO A 83 -8.43 5.64 -5.82
C PRO A 83 -7.59 4.36 -5.69
N HIS A 84 -6.31 4.48 -6.01
CA HIS A 84 -5.36 3.40 -5.83
C HIS A 84 -5.27 2.99 -4.34
N LYS A 85 -5.28 1.68 -4.08
CA LYS A 85 -5.12 1.09 -2.73
C LYS A 85 -4.06 -0.01 -2.77
N VAL A 86 -3.18 -0.02 -1.76
CA VAL A 86 -2.08 -1.01 -1.64
C VAL A 86 -2.53 -2.30 -0.91
N VAL A 87 -3.59 -2.22 -0.09
CA VAL A 87 -4.08 -3.34 0.73
C VAL A 87 -5.58 -3.53 0.48
N TYR A 88 -6.02 -4.79 0.40
CA TYR A 88 -7.41 -5.23 0.27
C TYR A 88 -7.89 -5.89 1.55
#